data_AF-A0A316F620-F1
#
_entry.id   AF-A0A316F620-F1
#
_cell.length_a   1.000
_cell.length_b   1.000
_cell.length_c   1.000
_cell.angle_alpha   90.00
_cell.angle_beta   90.00
_cell.angle_gamma   90.00
#
_symmetry.space_group_name_H-M   'P 1'
#
loop_
_entity.id
_entity.type
_entity.pdbx_description
1 polymer ?
#
loop_
_entity_poly.entity_id
_entity_poly.type
_entity_poly.pdbx_seq_one_letter_code
_entity_poly.pdbx_strand_id
1 'polypeptide(L)'
;MSEQSREKWSSLNKKLKKLIFLKLDIYGNVLKDYYLNGDISKIRNAEGLPSKLLFEYWLGSNHSEEHLKELYQEYLSSTVLSKDLQTTVHNFEKYSQFARYVDKSRKDTISPDGSAFFSGLEEKLCRVLLPQSLDDSTWVIGNRKPGRKSAMRTFEIIMSQLIELIYTNKENLIEHNILFNRMKYFESVLREGYYLIPNIWGYFVRRVYSILENKQEFHTLQVKLAENIENIFSQDDLPEKIKIDIQKARDGEWDD
;
A
#
# COMPACT_ATOMS: atom_id res chain seq x y z
N MET A 1 -21.59 -4.53 27.69
CA MET A 1 -20.41 -4.72 26.82
C MET A 1 -19.89 -6.14 27.03
N SER A 2 -19.85 -6.96 25.98
CA SER A 2 -19.31 -8.32 26.07
C SER A 2 -17.79 -8.28 26.26
N GLU A 3 -17.25 -9.29 26.94
CA GLU A 3 -15.81 -9.45 27.18
C GLU A 3 -15.03 -9.51 25.86
N GLN A 4 -15.57 -10.19 24.85
CA GLN A 4 -15.05 -10.23 23.48
C GLN A 4 -14.91 -8.85 22.83
N SER A 5 -15.81 -7.90 23.09
CA SER A 5 -15.72 -6.55 22.52
C SER A 5 -14.60 -5.73 23.16
N ARG A 6 -14.31 -5.97 24.44
CA ARG A 6 -13.21 -5.32 25.18
C ARG A 6 -11.86 -5.83 24.70
N GLU A 7 -11.73 -7.14 24.51
CA GLU A 7 -10.52 -7.78 24.02
C GLU A 7 -10.19 -7.34 22.59
N LYS A 8 -11.19 -7.33 21.69
CA LYS A 8 -11.02 -6.83 20.32
C LYS A 8 -10.61 -5.36 20.29
N TRP A 9 -11.23 -4.50 21.10
CA TRP A 9 -10.81 -3.10 21.22
C TRP A 9 -9.37 -2.96 21.71
N SER A 10 -8.95 -3.76 22.71
CA SER A 10 -7.58 -3.72 23.22
C SER A 10 -6.55 -4.03 22.12
N SER A 11 -6.83 -5.03 21.28
CA SER A 11 -5.99 -5.34 20.10
C SER A 11 -5.98 -4.19 19.09
N LEU A 12 -7.15 -3.67 18.70
CA LEU A 12 -7.27 -2.55 17.76
C LEU A 12 -6.57 -1.28 18.26
N ASN A 13 -6.70 -0.96 19.55
CA ASN A 13 -6.06 0.19 20.17
C ASN A 13 -4.53 0.10 20.14
N LYS A 14 -3.95 -1.11 20.26
CA LYS A 14 -2.50 -1.31 20.09
C LYS A 14 -2.06 -0.99 18.66
N LYS A 15 -2.85 -1.40 17.65
CA LYS A 15 -2.57 -1.08 16.25
C LYS A 15 -2.72 0.42 16.00
N LEU A 16 -3.81 1.03 16.42
CA LEU A 16 -4.05 2.49 16.32
C LEU A 16 -2.85 3.32 16.83
N LYS A 17 -2.21 2.92 17.93
CA LYS A 17 -1.05 3.64 18.53
C LYS A 17 0.19 3.72 17.64
N LYS A 18 0.24 2.92 16.57
CA LYS A 18 1.33 2.91 15.59
C LYS A 18 1.02 3.78 14.35
N LEU A 19 -0.20 4.31 14.22
CA LEU A 19 -0.52 5.28 13.16
C LEU A 19 0.10 6.64 13.49
N ILE A 20 1.26 6.92 12.94
CA ILE A 20 2.04 8.15 13.19
C ILE A 20 1.31 9.47 12.86
N PHE A 21 0.26 9.40 12.03
CA PHE A 21 -0.56 10.56 11.67
C PHE A 21 -1.72 10.80 12.64
N LEU A 22 -1.95 9.92 13.62
CA LEU A 22 -3.09 9.96 14.53
C LEU A 22 -2.68 10.45 15.92
N LYS A 23 -3.27 11.58 16.36
CA LYS A 23 -3.16 12.08 17.73
C LYS A 23 -4.15 11.35 18.64
N LEU A 24 -3.77 10.15 19.09
CA LEU A 24 -4.66 9.29 19.88
C LEU A 24 -5.02 9.80 21.26
N ASP A 25 -4.17 10.65 21.84
CA ASP A 25 -4.46 11.41 23.05
C ASP A 25 -5.71 12.28 22.89
N ILE A 26 -5.98 12.76 21.67
CA ILE A 26 -7.15 13.59 21.35
C ILE A 26 -8.32 12.72 20.89
N TYR A 27 -8.09 11.78 19.97
CA TYR A 27 -9.18 11.09 19.25
C TYR A 27 -9.50 9.68 19.75
N GLY A 28 -8.74 9.13 20.70
CA GLY A 28 -8.89 7.75 21.16
C GLY A 28 -10.30 7.43 21.68
N ASN A 29 -10.93 8.36 22.41
CA ASN A 29 -12.29 8.18 22.92
C ASN A 29 -13.34 8.22 21.82
N VAL A 30 -13.19 9.13 20.84
CA VAL A 30 -14.10 9.22 19.68
C VAL A 30 -14.12 7.91 18.90
N LEU A 31 -12.94 7.36 18.60
CA LEU A 31 -12.80 6.10 17.87
C LEU A 31 -13.33 4.91 18.67
N LYS A 32 -13.11 4.91 19.99
CA LYS A 32 -13.65 3.89 20.90
C LYS A 32 -15.17 3.91 20.93
N ASP A 33 -15.75 5.10 21.08
CA ASP A 33 -17.20 5.26 21.18
C ASP A 33 -17.88 4.87 19.87
N TYR A 34 -17.28 5.23 18.73
CA TYR A 34 -17.74 4.75 17.42
C TYR A 34 -17.69 3.23 17.32
N TYR A 35 -16.54 2.61 17.64
CA TYR A 35 -16.37 1.16 17.57
C TYR A 35 -17.39 0.41 18.45
N LEU A 36 -17.67 0.94 19.64
CA LEU A 36 -18.55 0.28 20.60
C LEU A 36 -20.04 0.50 20.33
N ASN A 37 -20.41 1.67 19.80
CA ASN A 37 -21.82 2.07 19.70
C ASN A 37 -22.33 2.25 18.26
N GLY A 38 -21.43 2.24 17.26
CA GLY A 38 -21.78 2.44 15.85
C GLY A 38 -22.22 3.85 15.49
N ASP A 39 -22.05 4.85 16.37
CA ASP A 39 -22.49 6.22 16.12
C ASP A 39 -21.54 6.93 15.14
N ILE A 40 -21.84 6.80 13.84
CA ILE A 40 -21.08 7.38 12.72
C ILE A 40 -20.91 8.89 12.86
N SER A 41 -21.87 9.58 13.50
CA SER A 41 -21.81 11.04 13.68
C SER A 41 -20.58 11.45 14.50
N LYS A 42 -20.10 10.60 15.41
CA LYS A 42 -18.89 10.86 16.21
C LYS A 42 -17.65 10.99 15.34
N ILE A 43 -17.49 10.13 14.33
CA ILE A 43 -16.35 10.21 13.41
C ILE A 43 -16.54 11.37 12.44
N ARG A 44 -17.70 11.44 11.78
CA ARG A 44 -17.94 12.43 10.71
C ARG A 44 -17.86 13.87 11.23
N ASN A 45 -18.34 14.13 12.45
CA ASN A 45 -18.35 15.46 13.06
C ASN A 45 -17.12 15.77 13.94
N ALA A 46 -16.20 14.82 14.15
CA ALA A 46 -14.99 15.09 14.92
C ALA A 46 -14.11 16.11 14.19
N GLU A 47 -14.07 17.34 14.69
CA GLU A 47 -13.21 18.37 14.15
C GLU A 47 -11.74 17.98 14.29
N GLY A 48 -10.97 18.15 13.22
CA GLY A 48 -9.54 17.86 13.20
C GLY A 48 -9.14 16.39 13.20
N LEU A 49 -10.06 15.43 13.33
CA LEU A 49 -9.77 14.00 13.15
C LEU A 49 -9.44 13.76 11.67
N PRO A 50 -8.18 13.41 11.31
CA PRO A 50 -7.86 13.07 9.93
C PRO A 50 -8.34 11.66 9.60
N SER A 51 -8.46 11.36 8.32
CA SER A 51 -8.64 9.99 7.83
C SER A 51 -9.97 9.35 8.28
N LYS A 52 -11.06 10.12 8.32
CA LYS A 52 -12.34 9.66 8.90
C LYS A 52 -12.91 8.45 8.15
N LEU A 53 -12.86 8.46 6.82
CA LEU A 53 -13.33 7.32 6.01
C LEU A 53 -12.59 6.03 6.36
N LEU A 54 -11.27 6.11 6.59
CA LEU A 54 -10.46 4.95 6.96
C LEU A 54 -10.92 4.35 8.29
N PHE A 55 -11.20 5.19 9.29
CA PHE A 55 -11.68 4.73 10.60
C PHE A 55 -13.11 4.24 10.56
N GLU A 56 -13.98 4.91 9.79
CA GLU A 56 -15.36 4.50 9.59
C GLU A 56 -15.42 3.10 8.95
N TYR A 57 -14.64 2.86 7.90
CA TYR A 57 -14.59 1.53 7.28
C TYR A 57 -13.90 0.49 8.18
N TRP A 58 -12.74 0.80 8.76
CA TRP A 58 -11.97 -0.18 9.53
C TRP A 58 -12.66 -0.60 10.83
N LEU A 59 -13.21 0.36 11.57
CA LEU A 59 -13.86 0.11 12.85
C LEU A 59 -15.36 -0.21 12.71
N GLY A 60 -15.94 -0.02 11.52
CA GLY A 60 -17.32 -0.37 11.21
C GLY A 60 -17.59 -1.87 11.17
N SER A 61 -18.86 -2.25 11.00
CA SER A 61 -19.32 -3.64 11.00
C SER A 61 -19.37 -4.28 9.61
N ASN A 62 -19.31 -3.50 8.53
CA ASN A 62 -19.36 -3.98 7.15
C ASN A 62 -18.01 -3.71 6.47
N HIS A 63 -17.34 -4.77 6.03
CA HIS A 63 -16.03 -4.71 5.36
C HIS A 63 -16.08 -5.18 3.91
N SER A 64 -17.24 -5.08 3.25
CA SER A 64 -17.36 -5.35 1.81
C SER A 64 -16.69 -4.25 0.97
N GLU A 65 -16.25 -4.60 -0.23
CA GLU A 65 -15.61 -3.62 -1.13
C GLU A 65 -16.67 -2.65 -1.69
N GLU A 66 -17.89 -3.12 -1.90
CA GLU A 66 -19.06 -2.34 -2.29
C GLU A 66 -19.33 -1.25 -1.27
N HIS A 67 -19.35 -1.58 0.02
CA HIS A 67 -19.54 -0.61 1.08
C HIS A 67 -18.41 0.44 1.12
N LEU A 68 -17.16 0.02 0.91
CA LEU A 68 -16.04 0.97 0.83
C LEU A 68 -16.20 1.94 -0.35
N LYS A 69 -16.69 1.46 -1.50
CA LYS A 69 -16.99 2.30 -2.67
C LYS A 69 -18.14 3.27 -2.39
N GLU A 70 -19.20 2.83 -1.72
CA GLU A 70 -20.30 3.70 -1.28
C GLU A 70 -19.80 4.81 -0.35
N LEU A 71 -19.05 4.46 0.70
CA LEU A 71 -18.44 5.43 1.61
C LEU A 71 -17.54 6.42 0.86
N TYR A 72 -16.75 5.94 -0.09
CA TYR A 72 -15.90 6.79 -0.91
C TYR A 72 -16.71 7.83 -1.72
N GLN A 73 -17.81 7.41 -2.34
CA GLN A 73 -18.70 8.31 -3.08
C GLN A 73 -19.42 9.30 -2.15
N GLU A 74 -19.85 8.87 -0.97
CA GLU A 74 -20.43 9.77 0.05
C GLU A 74 -19.44 10.87 0.45
N TYR A 75 -18.19 10.50 0.73
CA TYR A 75 -17.15 11.46 1.10
C TYR A 75 -16.81 12.42 -0.04
N LEU A 76 -16.84 11.97 -1.30
CA LEU A 76 -16.65 12.84 -2.46
C LEU A 76 -17.78 13.86 -2.63
N SER A 77 -19.01 13.49 -2.28
CA SER A 77 -20.20 14.32 -2.53
C SER A 77 -20.29 15.59 -1.65
N SER A 78 -19.59 15.61 -0.51
CA SER A 78 -19.57 16.75 0.43
C SER A 78 -18.25 17.52 0.37
N THR A 79 -18.29 18.85 0.28
CA THR A 79 -17.07 19.69 0.24
C THR A 79 -16.17 19.49 1.47
N VAL A 80 -16.76 19.32 2.65
CA VAL A 80 -16.02 19.12 3.91
C VAL A 80 -15.41 17.72 3.95
N LEU A 81 -16.19 16.69 3.61
CA LEU A 81 -15.72 15.30 3.61
C LEU A 81 -14.72 15.02 2.49
N SER A 82 -14.84 15.71 1.36
CA SER A 82 -13.92 15.58 0.23
C SER A 82 -12.51 16.02 0.60
N LYS A 83 -12.36 17.08 1.41
CA LYS A 83 -11.05 17.50 1.95
C LYS A 83 -10.45 16.46 2.89
N ASP A 84 -11.27 15.88 3.76
CA ASP A 84 -10.83 14.78 4.63
C ASP A 84 -10.46 13.53 3.82
N LEU A 85 -11.19 13.23 2.75
CA LEU A 85 -10.87 12.13 1.86
C LEU A 85 -9.49 12.29 1.20
N GLN A 86 -9.10 13.51 0.78
CA GLN A 86 -7.75 13.73 0.27
C GLN A 86 -6.69 13.46 1.34
N THR A 87 -6.96 13.89 2.57
CA THR A 87 -6.09 13.63 3.71
C THR A 87 -6.03 12.14 4.05
N THR A 88 -7.17 11.44 3.96
CA THR A 88 -7.29 9.98 4.15
C THR A 88 -6.40 9.25 3.15
N VAL A 89 -6.52 9.58 1.87
CA VAL A 89 -5.73 8.95 0.80
C VAL A 89 -4.25 9.25 0.96
N HIS A 90 -3.88 10.51 1.23
CA HIS A 90 -2.49 10.86 1.47
C HIS A 90 -1.90 10.11 2.68
N ASN A 91 -2.62 10.05 3.79
CA ASN A 91 -2.17 9.36 5.00
C ASN A 91 -2.11 7.84 4.80
N PHE A 92 -3.09 7.26 4.11
CA PHE A 92 -3.09 5.84 3.78
C PHE A 92 -1.95 5.50 2.82
N GLU A 93 -1.72 6.30 1.78
CA GLU A 93 -0.58 6.14 0.88
C GLU A 93 0.73 6.23 1.67
N LYS A 94 0.94 7.31 2.42
CA LYS A 94 2.11 7.51 3.27
C LYS A 94 2.32 6.33 4.23
N TYR A 95 1.25 5.88 4.88
CA TYR A 95 1.30 4.73 5.77
C TYR A 95 1.64 3.45 5.00
N SER A 96 1.00 3.16 3.86
CA SER A 96 1.30 2.00 3.02
C SER A 96 2.73 2.00 2.46
N GLN A 97 3.33 3.18 2.31
CA GLN A 97 4.71 3.38 1.89
C GLN A 97 5.71 3.11 3.04
N PHE A 98 5.41 3.60 4.25
CA PHE A 98 6.27 3.45 5.42
C PHE A 98 6.06 2.16 6.20
N ALA A 99 4.85 1.60 6.16
CA ALA A 99 4.55 0.26 6.60
C ALA A 99 5.25 -0.66 5.62
N ARG A 100 6.48 -1.04 5.94
CA ARG A 100 7.27 -1.96 5.15
C ARG A 100 6.62 -3.33 5.31
N TYR A 101 5.53 -3.55 4.57
CA TYR A 101 4.65 -4.74 4.54
C TYR A 101 5.38 -5.98 4.00
N VAL A 102 6.65 -6.09 4.32
CA VAL A 102 7.62 -6.93 3.66
C VAL A 102 8.49 -7.65 4.70
N ASP A 103 8.89 -6.97 5.78
CA ASP A 103 9.91 -7.49 6.71
C ASP A 103 9.50 -7.38 8.18
N LYS A 104 9.07 -8.51 8.78
CA LYS A 104 8.70 -8.70 10.20
C LYS A 104 9.73 -8.18 11.20
N SER A 105 11.01 -8.08 10.82
CA SER A 105 12.05 -7.57 11.71
C SER A 105 11.87 -6.08 12.03
N ARG A 106 11.11 -5.34 11.21
CA ARG A 106 10.84 -3.90 11.34
C ARG A 106 9.63 -3.62 12.24
N LYS A 107 9.83 -3.80 13.54
CA LYS A 107 8.81 -3.67 14.62
C LYS A 107 8.18 -2.27 14.78
N ASP A 108 8.76 -1.27 14.13
CA ASP A 108 8.29 0.12 14.11
C ASP A 108 7.23 0.39 13.03
N THR A 109 7.15 -0.46 12.01
CA THR A 109 6.33 -0.22 10.80
C THR A 109 5.24 -1.28 10.56
N ILE A 110 5.19 -2.32 11.39
CA ILE A 110 4.24 -3.44 11.29
C ILE A 110 3.33 -3.45 12.52
N SER A 111 2.17 -4.11 12.41
CA SER A 111 1.35 -4.43 13.58
C SER A 111 2.20 -5.11 14.67
N PRO A 112 2.00 -4.81 15.97
CA PRO A 112 2.80 -5.37 17.06
C PRO A 112 2.85 -6.90 17.13
N ASP A 113 1.89 -7.58 16.52
CA ASP A 113 1.73 -9.03 16.45
C ASP A 113 2.22 -9.63 15.12
N GLY A 114 2.82 -8.83 14.23
CA GLY A 114 3.23 -9.28 12.89
C GLY A 114 2.07 -9.51 11.92
N SER A 115 0.83 -9.21 12.31
CA SER A 115 -0.34 -9.32 11.46
C SER A 115 -0.57 -8.09 10.57
N ALA A 116 -1.53 -8.17 9.67
CA ALA A 116 -2.03 -7.03 8.93
C ALA A 116 -2.52 -5.92 9.89
N PHE A 117 -2.15 -4.69 9.62
CA PHE A 117 -2.44 -3.53 10.46
C PHE A 117 -3.93 -3.20 10.49
N PHE A 118 -4.57 -3.14 9.34
CA PHE A 118 -6.01 -2.94 9.19
C PHE A 118 -6.76 -4.28 9.19
N SER A 119 -6.21 -5.28 9.88
CA SER A 119 -6.82 -6.61 10.04
C SER A 119 -7.14 -7.30 8.70
N GLY A 120 -6.32 -7.08 7.67
CA GLY A 120 -6.45 -7.72 6.34
C GLY A 120 -7.31 -6.91 5.36
N LEU A 121 -7.77 -5.72 5.76
CA LEU A 121 -8.54 -4.82 4.91
C LEU A 121 -7.68 -3.97 3.97
N GLU A 122 -6.36 -4.03 4.13
CA GLU A 122 -5.39 -3.27 3.35
C GLU A 122 -5.58 -3.42 1.85
N GLU A 123 -5.84 -4.63 1.38
CA GLU A 123 -5.98 -4.88 -0.06
C GLU A 123 -7.18 -4.14 -0.63
N LYS A 124 -8.32 -4.19 0.08
CA LYS A 124 -9.55 -3.47 -0.31
C LYS A 124 -9.32 -1.97 -0.26
N LEU A 125 -8.68 -1.48 0.80
CA LEU A 125 -8.29 -0.08 0.94
C LEU A 125 -7.36 0.35 -0.21
N CYS A 126 -6.34 -0.45 -0.56
CA CYS A 126 -5.46 -0.17 -1.69
C CYS A 126 -6.22 -0.10 -3.02
N ARG A 127 -7.13 -1.05 -3.27
CA ARG A 127 -7.91 -1.10 -4.53
C ARG A 127 -8.85 0.09 -4.71
N VAL A 128 -9.47 0.57 -3.64
CA VAL A 128 -10.45 1.67 -3.72
C VAL A 128 -9.82 3.04 -3.53
N LEU A 129 -8.85 3.19 -2.63
CA LEU A 129 -8.30 4.49 -2.24
C LEU A 129 -7.15 4.97 -3.11
N LEU A 130 -6.41 4.04 -3.74
CA LEU A 130 -5.20 4.35 -4.49
C LEU A 130 -5.39 4.05 -5.98
N PRO A 131 -4.79 4.85 -6.87
CA PRO A 131 -4.88 4.60 -8.31
C PRO A 131 -4.22 3.26 -8.67
N GLN A 132 -4.88 2.51 -9.55
CA GLN A 132 -4.39 1.22 -10.02
C GLN A 132 -3.51 1.35 -11.28
N SER A 133 -3.55 2.49 -11.95
CA SER A 133 -2.69 2.86 -13.08
C SER A 133 -2.53 4.38 -13.17
N LEU A 134 -1.54 4.87 -13.92
CA LEU A 134 -1.40 6.29 -14.23
C LEU A 134 -2.64 6.91 -14.88
N ASP A 135 -3.29 6.16 -15.78
CA ASP A 135 -4.46 6.62 -16.53
C ASP A 135 -5.79 6.31 -15.82
N ASP A 136 -5.75 5.94 -14.54
CA ASP A 136 -6.95 5.59 -13.77
C ASP A 136 -7.84 6.82 -13.56
N SER A 137 -8.81 6.99 -14.47
CA SER A 137 -9.79 8.08 -14.44
C SER A 137 -10.80 7.98 -13.30
N THR A 138 -10.89 6.82 -12.63
CA THR A 138 -11.82 6.59 -11.51
C THR A 138 -11.31 7.18 -10.20
N TRP A 139 -10.06 7.64 -10.18
CA TRP A 139 -9.48 8.27 -9.02
C TRP A 139 -9.72 9.79 -9.04
N VAL A 140 -10.71 10.23 -8.26
CA VAL A 140 -11.34 11.57 -8.34
C VAL A 140 -10.84 12.55 -7.27
N ILE A 141 -9.85 12.18 -6.46
CA ILE A 141 -9.48 12.98 -5.28
C ILE A 141 -8.65 14.20 -5.67
N GLY A 142 -9.41 15.29 -5.90
CA GLY A 142 -8.94 16.63 -6.19
C GLY A 142 -8.46 16.78 -7.63
N ASN A 143 -8.47 17.99 -8.16
CA ASN A 143 -7.79 18.38 -9.40
C ASN A 143 -6.28 18.09 -9.44
N ARG A 144 -5.77 17.29 -8.49
CA ARG A 144 -4.52 16.57 -8.56
C ARG A 144 -4.78 15.23 -9.27
N LYS A 145 -4.91 15.24 -10.60
CA LYS A 145 -4.13 14.22 -11.32
C LYS A 145 -2.71 14.44 -10.80
N PRO A 146 -2.08 13.53 -10.04
CA PRO A 146 -0.69 13.66 -9.70
C PRO A 146 -0.04 13.85 -11.05
N GLY A 147 0.44 15.07 -11.30
CA GLY A 147 1.15 15.32 -12.54
C GLY A 147 2.22 14.22 -12.64
N ARG A 148 2.52 13.76 -13.84
CA ARG A 148 3.50 12.70 -14.14
C ARG A 148 4.66 12.64 -13.13
N LYS A 149 5.21 13.81 -12.75
CA LYS A 149 6.19 14.01 -11.67
C LYS A 149 5.87 13.40 -10.28
N SER A 150 4.67 13.57 -9.74
CA SER A 150 4.28 12.98 -8.43
C SER A 150 4.10 11.47 -8.54
N ALA A 151 3.56 10.98 -9.66
CA ALA A 151 3.43 9.55 -9.88
C ALA A 151 4.79 8.87 -10.07
N MET A 152 5.74 9.55 -10.73
CA MET A 152 7.15 9.15 -10.84
C MET A 152 7.85 9.13 -9.47
N ARG A 153 7.50 10.00 -8.51
CA ARG A 153 8.02 9.89 -7.14
C ARG A 153 7.47 8.66 -6.40
N THR A 154 6.20 8.31 -6.64
CA THR A 154 5.61 7.08 -6.09
C THR A 154 6.28 5.82 -6.68
N PHE A 155 6.82 5.88 -7.91
CA PHE A 155 7.61 4.79 -8.51
C PHE A 155 8.84 4.44 -7.67
N GLU A 156 9.62 5.42 -7.22
CA GLU A 156 10.81 5.19 -6.39
C GLU A 156 10.48 4.41 -5.12
N ILE A 157 9.34 4.73 -4.51
CA ILE A 157 8.91 4.10 -3.28
C ILE A 157 8.47 2.66 -3.54
N ILE A 158 7.66 2.43 -4.57
CA ILE A 158 7.25 1.08 -4.97
C ILE A 158 8.47 0.24 -5.33
N MET A 159 9.43 0.78 -6.09
CA MET A 159 10.69 0.12 -6.39
C MET A 159 11.49 -0.24 -5.15
N SER A 160 11.61 0.67 -4.19
CA SER A 160 12.27 0.38 -2.92
C SER A 160 11.59 -0.77 -2.16
N GLN A 161 10.26 -0.86 -2.19
CA GLN A 161 9.50 -1.94 -1.56
C GLN A 161 9.64 -3.27 -2.31
N LEU A 162 9.67 -3.24 -3.65
CA LEU A 162 9.92 -4.40 -4.49
C LEU A 162 11.31 -4.99 -4.22
N ILE A 163 12.33 -4.13 -4.19
CA ILE A 163 13.70 -4.50 -3.83
C ILE A 163 13.71 -5.13 -2.43
N GLU A 164 13.08 -4.49 -1.45
CA GLU A 164 13.03 -5.06 -0.11
C GLU A 164 12.43 -6.46 -0.10
N LEU A 165 11.34 -6.72 -0.82
CA LEU A 165 10.69 -8.04 -0.83
C LEU A 165 11.62 -9.10 -1.42
N ILE A 166 12.24 -8.76 -2.54
CA ILE A 166 13.16 -9.64 -3.25
C ILE A 166 14.40 -10.00 -2.42
N TYR A 167 14.88 -9.11 -1.55
CA TYR A 167 16.09 -9.32 -0.76
C TYR A 167 15.86 -9.68 0.71
N THR A 168 14.62 -9.61 1.20
CA THR A 168 14.31 -9.97 2.59
C THR A 168 14.50 -11.47 2.82
N ASN A 169 15.07 -11.83 3.98
CA ASN A 169 15.20 -13.22 4.40
C ASN A 169 13.82 -13.89 4.48
N LYS A 170 13.70 -15.11 3.95
CA LYS A 170 12.42 -15.85 3.86
C LYS A 170 11.63 -15.93 5.17
N GLU A 171 12.34 -16.05 6.30
CA GLU A 171 11.75 -16.16 7.65
C GLU A 171 11.09 -14.85 8.11
N ASN A 172 11.56 -13.73 7.58
CA ASN A 172 11.10 -12.40 7.95
C ASN A 172 9.97 -11.88 7.04
N LEU A 173 9.60 -12.61 5.98
CA LEU A 173 8.58 -12.14 5.06
C LEU A 173 7.19 -12.08 5.74
N ILE A 174 6.48 -10.98 5.49
CA ILE A 174 5.07 -10.84 5.86
C ILE A 174 4.22 -11.48 4.76
N GLU A 175 3.37 -12.44 5.13
CA GLU A 175 2.50 -13.15 4.19
C GLU A 175 1.48 -12.22 3.51
N HIS A 176 0.92 -11.30 4.29
CA HIS A 176 -0.02 -10.30 3.80
C HIS A 176 0.72 -9.08 3.25
N ASN A 177 1.14 -9.18 1.99
CA ASN A 177 1.92 -8.14 1.32
C ASN A 177 1.06 -7.35 0.33
N ILE A 178 0.79 -6.08 0.67
CA ILE A 178 -0.09 -5.20 -0.12
C ILE A 178 0.51 -4.82 -1.48
N LEU A 179 1.82 -5.00 -1.66
CA LEU A 179 2.57 -4.64 -2.87
C LEU A 179 2.03 -5.34 -4.11
N PHE A 180 1.49 -6.56 -3.96
CA PHE A 180 0.86 -7.28 -5.06
C PHE A 180 -0.34 -6.53 -5.65
N ASN A 181 -1.07 -5.74 -4.85
CA ASN A 181 -2.14 -4.87 -5.33
C ASN A 181 -1.61 -3.59 -6.01
N ARG A 182 -0.30 -3.35 -6.00
CA ARG A 182 0.34 -2.20 -6.65
C ARG A 182 1.11 -2.58 -7.92
N MET A 183 1.12 -3.86 -8.32
CA MET A 183 1.85 -4.31 -9.52
C MET A 183 1.35 -3.67 -10.81
N LYS A 184 0.03 -3.51 -10.98
CA LYS A 184 -0.55 -2.81 -12.14
C LYS A 184 -0.16 -1.33 -12.18
N TYR A 185 -0.09 -0.70 -11.01
CA TYR A 185 0.36 0.68 -10.93
C TYR A 185 1.85 0.76 -11.27
N PHE A 186 2.67 -0.14 -10.70
CA PHE A 186 4.09 -0.29 -11.02
C PHE A 186 4.34 -0.44 -12.52
N GLU A 187 3.63 -1.33 -13.19
CA GLU A 187 3.68 -1.51 -14.65
C GLU A 187 3.45 -0.18 -15.39
N SER A 188 2.39 0.55 -15.01
CA SER A 188 2.09 1.84 -15.65
C SER A 188 3.16 2.91 -15.40
N VAL A 189 3.71 2.97 -14.18
CA VAL A 189 4.74 3.96 -13.84
C VAL A 189 6.13 3.56 -14.26
N LEU A 190 6.43 2.28 -14.53
CA LEU A 190 7.74 1.82 -14.99
C LEU A 190 8.16 2.50 -16.29
N ARG A 191 7.22 2.59 -17.23
CA ARG A 191 7.42 3.24 -18.54
C ARG A 191 7.86 4.69 -18.42
N GLU A 192 7.49 5.33 -17.32
CA GLU A 192 7.69 6.75 -17.06
C GLU A 192 8.81 7.04 -16.07
N GLY A 193 8.91 6.23 -15.02
CA GLY A 193 9.79 6.41 -13.87
C GLY A 193 11.13 5.69 -13.98
N TYR A 194 11.29 4.75 -14.92
CA TYR A 194 12.53 3.98 -15.11
C TYR A 194 13.79 4.87 -15.13
N TYR A 195 13.73 6.00 -15.84
CA TYR A 195 14.87 6.91 -15.99
C TYR A 195 15.29 7.63 -14.70
N LEU A 196 14.52 7.53 -13.62
CA LEU A 196 14.84 8.17 -12.35
C LEU A 196 15.84 7.39 -11.50
N ILE A 197 15.98 6.07 -11.73
CA ILE A 197 16.79 5.21 -10.84
C ILE A 197 17.67 4.22 -11.63
N PRO A 198 18.60 4.74 -12.46
CA PRO A 198 19.40 3.89 -13.35
C PRO A 198 20.29 2.89 -12.59
N ASN A 199 20.85 3.27 -11.44
CA ASN A 199 21.94 2.51 -10.80
C ASN A 199 21.48 1.25 -10.03
N ILE A 200 20.19 1.10 -9.75
CA ILE A 200 19.67 -0.08 -9.00
C ILE A 200 19.13 -1.17 -9.93
N TRP A 201 19.01 -0.89 -11.22
CA TRP A 201 18.25 -1.72 -12.14
C TRP A 201 18.92 -3.07 -12.41
N GLY A 202 20.23 -3.08 -12.69
CA GLY A 202 20.97 -4.32 -12.98
C GLY A 202 20.87 -5.36 -11.87
N TYR A 203 21.11 -4.94 -10.63
CA TYR A 203 20.98 -5.81 -9.45
C TYR A 203 19.58 -6.38 -9.28
N PHE A 204 18.56 -5.52 -9.37
CA PHE A 204 17.18 -5.91 -9.22
C PHE A 204 16.77 -6.94 -10.27
N VAL A 205 17.07 -6.68 -11.55
CA VAL A 205 16.75 -7.59 -12.66
C VAL A 205 17.47 -8.94 -12.48
N ARG A 206 18.77 -8.95 -12.22
CA ARG A 206 19.52 -10.21 -11.99
C ARG A 206 18.93 -11.03 -10.86
N ARG A 207 18.49 -10.37 -9.79
CA ARG A 207 17.90 -11.06 -8.66
C ARG A 207 16.52 -11.66 -8.99
N VAL A 208 15.70 -10.96 -9.78
CA VAL A 208 14.45 -11.52 -10.31
C VAL A 208 14.72 -12.82 -11.08
N TYR A 209 15.68 -12.83 -12.00
CA TYR A 209 16.01 -14.02 -12.80
C TYR A 209 16.63 -15.14 -11.95
N SER A 210 17.52 -14.81 -11.01
CA SER A 210 18.06 -15.79 -10.04
C SER A 210 16.96 -16.49 -9.24
N ILE A 211 15.90 -15.77 -8.84
CA ILE A 211 14.73 -16.34 -8.17
C ILE A 211 13.98 -17.30 -9.10
N LEU A 212 13.76 -16.91 -10.35
CA LEU A 212 13.01 -17.70 -11.32
C LEU A 212 13.74 -19.00 -11.72
N GLU A 213 15.07 -18.97 -11.75
CA GLU A 213 15.91 -20.14 -12.04
C GLU A 213 15.99 -21.11 -10.86
N ASN A 214 15.91 -20.60 -9.62
CA ASN A 214 16.13 -21.38 -8.40
C ASN A 214 14.93 -21.30 -7.45
N LYS A 215 13.70 -21.40 -7.97
CA LYS A 215 12.44 -21.17 -7.22
C LYS A 215 12.37 -21.90 -5.88
N GLN A 216 12.93 -23.11 -5.78
CA GLN A 216 12.99 -23.94 -4.57
C GLN A 216 13.78 -23.33 -3.41
N GLU A 217 14.71 -22.41 -3.70
CA GLU A 217 15.56 -21.76 -2.68
C GLU A 217 14.88 -20.53 -2.05
N PHE A 218 13.80 -20.05 -2.68
CA PHE A 218 13.14 -18.80 -2.34
C PHE A 218 11.77 -18.99 -1.69
N HIS A 219 11.31 -17.96 -1.01
CA HIS A 219 9.96 -17.94 -0.47
C HIS A 219 8.92 -17.82 -1.59
N THR A 220 7.75 -18.42 -1.43
CA THR A 220 6.67 -18.42 -2.43
C THR A 220 6.25 -17.00 -2.85
N LEU A 221 6.27 -16.03 -1.92
CA LEU A 221 6.02 -14.62 -2.23
C LEU A 221 7.11 -13.99 -3.13
N GLN A 222 8.37 -14.35 -2.93
CA GLN A 222 9.47 -13.86 -3.76
C GLN A 222 9.35 -14.42 -5.17
N VAL A 223 9.05 -15.72 -5.29
CA VAL A 223 8.80 -16.38 -6.58
C VAL A 223 7.61 -15.71 -7.29
N LYS A 224 6.47 -15.56 -6.61
CA LYS A 224 5.28 -14.90 -7.17
C LYS A 224 5.58 -13.46 -7.62
N LEU A 225 6.38 -12.72 -6.84
CA LEU A 225 6.76 -11.37 -7.24
C LEU A 225 7.66 -11.38 -8.48
N ALA A 226 8.65 -12.26 -8.52
CA ALA A 226 9.55 -12.40 -9.66
C ALA A 226 8.79 -12.78 -10.94
N GLU A 227 7.80 -13.67 -10.84
CA GLU A 227 6.90 -14.02 -11.96
C GLU A 227 6.07 -12.82 -12.43
N ASN A 228 5.50 -12.04 -11.51
CA ASN A 228 4.77 -10.82 -11.88
C ASN A 228 5.67 -9.78 -12.57
N ILE A 229 6.91 -9.62 -12.10
CA ILE A 229 7.87 -8.70 -12.70
C ILE A 229 8.31 -9.18 -14.08
N GLU A 230 8.59 -10.47 -14.25
CA GLU A 230 8.93 -11.05 -15.55
C GLU A 230 7.80 -10.85 -16.55
N ASN A 231 6.55 -11.09 -16.14
CA ASN A 231 5.39 -10.86 -17.00
C ASN A 231 5.32 -9.40 -17.49
N ILE A 232 5.69 -8.42 -16.63
CA ILE A 232 5.79 -7.01 -17.01
C ILE A 232 6.97 -6.78 -17.96
N PHE A 233 8.13 -7.37 -17.69
CA PHE A 233 9.35 -7.25 -18.50
C PHE A 233 9.24 -7.87 -19.89
N SER A 234 8.33 -8.82 -20.05
CA SER A 234 8.06 -9.51 -21.31
C SER A 234 6.98 -8.83 -22.16
N GLN A 235 6.48 -7.65 -21.76
CA GLN A 235 5.50 -6.91 -22.55
C GLN A 235 6.12 -6.27 -23.80
N ASP A 236 5.48 -6.51 -24.95
CA ASP A 236 5.95 -6.04 -26.27
C ASP A 236 5.99 -4.51 -26.41
N ASP A 237 5.17 -3.80 -25.66
CA ASP A 237 5.03 -2.35 -25.74
C ASP A 237 5.96 -1.59 -24.78
N LEU A 238 6.86 -2.29 -24.06
CA LEU A 238 7.86 -1.62 -23.21
C LEU A 238 8.79 -0.71 -24.03
N PRO A 239 9.21 0.45 -23.48
CA PRO A 239 10.23 1.28 -24.10
C PRO A 239 11.51 0.50 -24.45
N GLU A 240 12.03 0.68 -25.66
CA GLU A 240 13.16 -0.09 -26.19
C GLU A 240 14.40 -0.03 -25.28
N LYS A 241 14.65 1.13 -24.67
CA LYS A 241 15.75 1.31 -23.72
C LYS A 241 15.63 0.37 -22.51
N ILE A 242 14.42 0.19 -21.97
CA ILE A 242 14.16 -0.72 -20.85
C ILE A 242 14.43 -2.16 -21.27
N LYS A 243 13.99 -2.55 -22.47
CA LYS A 243 14.24 -3.91 -23.01
C LYS A 243 15.73 -4.21 -23.16
N ILE A 244 16.49 -3.28 -23.75
CA ILE A 244 17.95 -3.38 -23.88
C ILE A 244 18.60 -3.54 -22.50
N ASP A 245 18.20 -2.73 -21.53
CA ASP A 245 18.81 -2.71 -20.20
C ASP A 245 18.44 -3.95 -19.37
N ILE A 246 17.23 -4.49 -19.54
CA ILE A 246 16.86 -5.81 -19.01
C ILE A 246 17.75 -6.90 -19.63
N GLN A 247 17.96 -6.87 -20.95
CA GLN A 247 18.79 -7.87 -21.63
C GLN A 247 20.24 -7.81 -21.16
N LYS A 248 20.83 -6.62 -21.09
CA LYS A 248 22.18 -6.42 -20.52
C LYS A 248 22.30 -6.96 -19.10
N ALA A 249 21.29 -6.73 -18.26
CA ALA A 249 21.29 -7.24 -16.90
C ALA A 249 21.24 -8.78 -16.87
N ARG A 250 20.47 -9.42 -17.77
CA ARG A 250 20.44 -10.88 -17.92
C ARG A 250 21.79 -11.44 -18.38
N ASP A 251 22.45 -10.74 -19.29
CA ASP A 251 23.74 -11.15 -19.85
C ASP A 251 24.93 -10.86 -18.91
N GLY A 252 24.68 -10.21 -17.77
CA GLY A 252 25.72 -9.86 -16.79
C GLY A 252 26.55 -8.63 -17.17
N GLU A 253 26.12 -7.85 -18.15
CA GLU A 253 26.84 -6.69 -18.72
C GLU A 253 26.56 -5.36 -18.00
N TRP A 254 26.03 -5.40 -16.78
CA TRP A 254 25.70 -4.19 -16.01
C TRP A 254 26.79 -3.92 -14.98
N ASP A 255 27.44 -2.75 -15.10
CA ASP A 255 28.45 -2.29 -14.14
C ASP A 255 27.81 -2.03 -12.77
N ASP A 256 28.42 -2.65 -11.77
CA ASP A 256 28.02 -2.67 -10.36
C ASP A 256 28.50 -1.43 -9.58
#